data_AF-A0A7V8W7X6-F1
#
_entry.id   AF-A0A7V8W7X6-F1
#
_cell.length_a   1.000
_cell.length_b   1.000
_cell.length_c   1.000
_cell.angle_alpha   90.00
_cell.angle_beta   90.00
_cell.angle_gamma   90.00
#
_symmetry.space_group_name_H-M   'P 1'
#
loop_
_entity.id
_entity.type
_entity.pdbx_description
1 polymer ?
#
loop_
_entity_poly.entity_id
_entity_poly.type
_entity_poly.pdbx_seq_one_letter_code
_entity_poly.pdbx_strand_id
1 'polypeptide(L)'
;MKLTKERVHHLAESIANNLHEKGFVEFTGTKQALADALEAGITDELSVEDRLNTEVRTLMKQYDAEIERGGVDYQKMFTMIKTKLVRERGLIL
;
A
#
# COMPACT_ATOMS: atom_id res chain seq x y z
N MET A 1 -7.62 0.91 7.23
CA MET A 1 -7.59 2.11 8.10
C MET A 1 -6.52 3.03 7.54
N LYS A 2 -6.81 4.29 7.22
CA LYS A 2 -5.77 5.22 6.72
C LYS A 2 -5.06 5.87 7.90
N LEU A 3 -3.77 5.55 8.08
CA LEU A 3 -2.89 6.32 8.95
C LEU A 3 -2.70 7.70 8.31
N THR A 4 -2.75 8.77 9.11
CA THR A 4 -2.44 10.12 8.63
C THR A 4 -0.93 10.24 8.39
N LYS A 5 -0.52 11.07 7.43
CA LYS A 5 0.90 11.31 7.12
C LYS A 5 1.70 11.70 8.35
N GLU A 6 1.13 12.57 9.19
CA GLU A 6 1.73 13.01 10.45
C GLU A 6 1.97 11.85 11.43
N ARG A 7 1.06 10.87 11.50
CA ARG A 7 1.26 9.65 12.30
C ARG A 7 2.36 8.76 11.73
N VAL A 8 2.45 8.64 10.40
CA VAL A 8 3.51 7.87 9.74
C VAL A 8 4.88 8.51 10.01
N HIS A 9 4.97 9.84 9.92
CA HIS A 9 6.18 10.60 10.24
C HIS A 9 6.66 10.35 11.67
N HIS A 10 5.79 10.54 12.66
CA HIS A 10 6.14 10.28 14.07
C HIS A 10 6.53 8.82 14.33
N LEU A 11 5.90 7.87 13.64
CA LEU A 11 6.26 6.46 13.74
C LEU A 11 7.67 6.20 13.16
N ALA A 12 7.95 6.76 11.99
CA ALA A 12 9.24 6.63 11.32
C ALA A 12 10.39 7.21 12.17
N GLU A 13 10.20 8.40 12.75
CA GLU A 13 11.14 8.99 13.70
C GLU A 13 11.36 8.11 14.93
N SER A 14 10.26 7.60 15.52
CA SER A 14 10.33 6.73 16.70
C SER A 14 11.09 5.42 16.42
N ILE A 15 10.90 4.84 15.23
CA ILE A 15 11.62 3.65 14.77
C ILE A 15 13.10 3.98 14.56
N ALA A 16 13.43 5.08 13.88
CA ALA A 16 14.80 5.52 13.67
C ALA A 16 15.54 5.75 15.00
N ASN A 17 14.87 6.35 15.99
CA ASN A 17 15.40 6.53 17.35
C ASN A 17 15.72 5.18 18.00
N ASN A 18 14.74 4.27 18.01
CA ASN A 18 14.88 2.96 18.66
C ASN A 18 15.98 2.11 18.03
N LEU A 19 16.10 2.13 16.69
CA LEU A 19 17.13 1.38 15.98
C LEU A 19 18.53 1.88 16.34
N HIS A 20 18.69 3.19 16.52
CA HIS A 20 19.95 3.77 16.96
C HIS A 20 20.26 3.47 18.42
N GLU A 21 19.31 3.70 19.33
CA GLU A 21 19.51 3.50 20.77
C GLU A 21 19.85 2.06 21.11
N LYS A 22 19.31 1.10 20.36
CA LYS A 22 19.60 -0.33 20.53
C LYS A 22 20.86 -0.80 19.79
N GLY A 23 21.53 0.08 19.05
CA GLY A 23 22.76 -0.24 18.32
C GLY A 23 22.57 -1.25 17.18
N PHE A 24 21.35 -1.39 16.64
CA PHE A 24 21.08 -2.33 15.55
C PHE A 24 21.53 -1.81 14.19
N VAL A 25 21.77 -0.50 14.07
CA VAL A 25 22.20 0.16 12.84
C VAL A 25 23.30 1.18 13.14
N GLU A 26 24.33 1.20 12.31
CA GLU A 26 25.29 2.29 12.27
C GLU A 26 24.83 3.35 11.27
N PHE A 27 24.79 4.60 11.71
CA PHE A 27 24.45 5.71 10.82
C PHE A 27 25.65 6.05 9.94
N THR A 28 25.53 5.79 8.65
CA THR A 28 26.44 6.31 7.62
C THR A 28 26.06 7.72 7.14
N GLY A 29 24.93 8.26 7.58
CA GLY A 29 24.39 9.58 7.22
C GLY A 29 23.63 10.25 8.35
N THR A 30 22.71 11.18 8.03
CA THR A 30 21.89 11.85 9.05
C THR A 30 20.74 10.96 9.51
N LYS A 31 20.39 11.09 10.79
CA LYS A 31 19.22 10.42 11.37
C LYS A 31 17.91 10.77 10.64
N GLN A 32 17.81 12.01 10.14
CA GLN A 32 16.68 12.46 9.34
C GLN A 32 16.53 11.62 8.06
N ALA A 33 17.64 11.33 7.37
CA ALA A 33 17.59 10.54 6.15
C ALA A 33 17.05 9.11 6.40
N LEU A 34 17.32 8.51 7.56
CA LEU A 34 16.72 7.23 7.94
C LEU A 34 15.22 7.37 8.21
N ALA A 35 14.80 8.41 8.94
CA ALA A 35 13.40 8.67 9.21
C ALA A 35 12.60 8.90 7.91
N ASP A 36 13.14 9.68 6.98
CA ASP A 36 12.52 9.95 5.68
C ASP A 36 12.41 8.66 4.83
N ALA A 37 13.44 7.81 4.85
CA ALA A 37 13.42 6.52 4.16
C ALA A 37 12.38 5.56 4.76
N LEU A 38 12.27 5.52 6.09
CA LEU A 38 11.25 4.73 6.79
C LEU A 38 9.84 5.26 6.49
N GLU A 39 9.64 6.58 6.52
CA GLU A 39 8.37 7.21 6.18
C GLU A 39 7.95 6.85 4.74
N ALA A 40 8.88 6.94 3.79
CA ALA A 40 8.63 6.57 2.40
C ALA A 40 8.25 5.09 2.26
N GLY A 41 8.99 4.18 2.93
CA GLY A 41 8.69 2.75 2.91
C GLY A 41 7.32 2.41 3.52
N ILE A 42 7.01 2.98 4.69
CA ILE A 42 5.70 2.78 5.33
C ILE A 42 4.57 3.35 4.47
N THR A 43 4.78 4.52 3.87
CA THR A 43 3.79 5.16 3.02
C THR A 43 3.54 4.36 1.74
N ASP A 44 4.58 3.85 1.10
CA ASP A 44 4.44 3.03 -0.10
C ASP A 44 3.65 1.76 0.23
N GLU A 45 3.99 1.07 1.31
CA GLU A 45 3.29 -0.13 1.78
C GLU A 45 1.80 0.15 2.07
N LEU A 46 1.49 1.23 2.78
CA LEU A 46 0.11 1.65 3.04
C LEU A 46 -0.64 2.04 1.76
N SER A 47 0.06 2.42 0.70
CA SER A 47 -0.52 2.81 -0.59
C SER A 47 -0.81 1.62 -1.51
N VAL A 48 -0.23 0.45 -1.23
CA VAL A 48 -0.38 -0.77 -2.06
C VAL A 48 -1.85 -1.12 -2.26
N GLU A 49 -2.66 -1.07 -1.19
CA GLU A 49 -4.08 -1.38 -1.28
C GLU A 49 -4.84 -0.35 -2.15
N ASP A 50 -4.55 0.94 -2.00
CA ASP A 50 -5.18 2.01 -2.78
C ASP A 50 -4.81 1.89 -4.28
N ARG A 51 -3.55 1.57 -4.58
CA ARG A 51 -3.07 1.32 -5.95
C ARG A 51 -3.77 0.10 -6.56
N LEU A 52 -3.84 -0.99 -5.81
CA LEU A 52 -4.55 -2.20 -6.21
C LEU A 52 -6.03 -1.91 -6.51
N ASN A 53 -6.73 -1.20 -5.61
CA ASN A 53 -8.13 -0.86 -5.80
C ASN A 53 -8.35 0.04 -7.04
N THR A 54 -7.45 0.97 -7.32
CA THR A 54 -7.50 1.85 -8.50
C THR A 54 -7.33 1.05 -9.80
N GLU A 55 -6.42 0.08 -9.78
CA GLU A 55 -6.16 -0.80 -10.91
C GLU A 55 -7.32 -1.75 -11.17
N VAL A 56 -7.91 -2.35 -10.13
CA VAL A 56 -9.13 -3.14 -10.24
C VAL A 56 -10.23 -2.32 -10.91
N ARG A 57 -10.46 -1.07 -10.48
CA ARG A 57 -11.45 -0.18 -11.11
C ARG A 57 -11.15 0.12 -12.57
N THR A 58 -9.87 0.27 -12.92
CA THR A 58 -9.45 0.51 -14.31
C THR A 58 -9.74 -0.71 -15.19
N LEU A 59 -9.48 -1.92 -14.68
CA LEU A 59 -9.82 -3.16 -15.39
C LEU A 59 -11.33 -3.34 -15.52
N MET A 60 -12.09 -3.01 -14.46
CA MET A 60 -13.56 -3.08 -14.50
C MET A 60 -14.16 -2.22 -15.63
N LYS A 61 -13.57 -1.06 -15.94
CA LYS A 61 -14.04 -0.19 -17.05
C LYS A 61 -14.10 -0.90 -18.40
N GLN A 62 -13.29 -1.92 -18.61
CA GLN A 62 -13.29 -2.70 -19.85
C GLN A 62 -14.51 -3.63 -19.94
N TYR A 63 -15.12 -3.97 -18.81
CA TYR A 63 -16.27 -4.87 -18.68
C TYR A 63 -17.58 -4.13 -18.40
N ASP A 64 -17.58 -2.80 -18.28
CA ASP A 64 -18.78 -1.99 -17.98
C ASP A 64 -19.94 -2.31 -18.94
N ALA A 65 -19.68 -2.48 -20.24
CA ALA A 65 -20.70 -2.81 -21.23
C ALA A 65 -21.31 -4.23 -21.06
N GLU A 66 -20.56 -5.19 -20.51
CA GLU A 66 -21.07 -6.55 -20.22
C GLU A 66 -21.87 -6.58 -18.92
N ILE A 67 -21.47 -5.76 -17.95
CA ILE A 67 -22.16 -5.57 -16.67
C ILE A 67 -23.50 -4.88 -16.89
N GLU A 68 -23.53 -3.82 -17.71
CA GLU A 68 -24.77 -3.12 -18.09
C GLU A 68 -25.76 -4.01 -18.84
N ARG A 69 -25.26 -4.98 -19.62
CA ARG A 69 -26.09 -5.99 -20.29
C ARG A 69 -26.66 -7.04 -19.33
N GLY A 70 -26.40 -6.92 -18.02
CA GLY A 70 -26.92 -7.82 -16.98
C GLY A 70 -26.23 -9.18 -16.92
N GLY A 71 -25.12 -9.35 -17.63
CA GLY A 71 -24.42 -10.64 -17.73
C GLY A 71 -23.61 -11.01 -16.48
N VAL A 72 -23.22 -10.01 -15.66
CA VAL A 72 -22.28 -10.21 -14.55
C VAL A 72 -22.55 -9.23 -13.40
N ASP A 73 -22.53 -9.74 -12.16
CA ASP A 73 -22.53 -8.94 -10.93
C ASP A 73 -21.20 -8.20 -10.75
N TYR A 74 -21.27 -6.86 -10.63
CA TYR A 74 -20.12 -5.97 -10.45
C TYR A 74 -19.29 -6.32 -9.22
N GLN A 75 -19.93 -6.60 -8.09
CA GLN A 75 -19.25 -6.88 -6.83
C GLN A 75 -18.50 -8.20 -6.90
N LYS A 76 -19.10 -9.23 -7.51
CA LYS A 76 -18.45 -10.52 -7.74
C LYS A 76 -17.22 -10.37 -8.64
N MET A 77 -17.33 -9.61 -9.72
CA MET A 77 -16.21 -9.39 -10.64
C MET A 77 -15.08 -8.58 -10.00
N PHE A 78 -15.42 -7.55 -9.23
CA PHE A 78 -14.45 -6.77 -8.46
C PHE A 78 -13.63 -7.68 -7.52
N THR A 79 -14.30 -8.55 -6.76
CA THR A 79 -13.61 -9.50 -5.87
C THR A 79 -12.73 -10.46 -6.67
N MET A 80 -13.20 -11.02 -7.79
CA MET A 80 -12.40 -11.93 -8.61
C MET A 80 -11.13 -11.28 -9.17
N ILE A 81 -11.24 -10.06 -9.70
CA ILE A 81 -10.08 -9.31 -10.23
C ILE A 81 -9.13 -8.94 -9.10
N LYS A 82 -9.64 -8.48 -7.95
CA LYS A 82 -8.81 -8.15 -6.78
C LYS A 82 -8.04 -9.39 -6.31
N THR A 83 -8.68 -10.54 -6.15
CA THR A 83 -8.01 -11.79 -5.75
C THR A 83 -6.96 -12.24 -6.77
N LYS A 84 -7.24 -12.11 -8.07
CA LYS A 84 -6.29 -12.44 -9.13
C LYS A 84 -5.04 -11.56 -9.03
N LEU A 85 -5.20 -10.24 -8.95
CA LEU A 85 -4.09 -9.29 -8.86
C LEU A 85 -3.26 -9.48 -7.59
N VAL A 86 -3.91 -9.76 -6.45
CA VAL A 86 -3.22 -10.06 -5.19
C VAL A 86 -2.30 -11.28 -5.34
N ARG A 87 -2.81 -12.36 -5.95
CA ARG A 87 -2.04 -13.58 -6.19
C ARG A 87 -0.90 -13.36 -7.19
N GLU A 88 -1.15 -12.65 -8.29
CA GLU A 88 -0.14 -12.37 -9.32
C GLU A 88 1.02 -11.52 -8.79
N ARG A 89 0.74 -10.60 -7.86
CA ARG A 89 1.75 -9.71 -7.27
C ARG A 89 2.31 -10.19 -5.94
N GLY A 90 1.85 -11.35 -5.44
CA GLY A 90 2.28 -11.88 -4.14
C GLY A 90 1.97 -10.95 -2.97
N LEU A 91 0.92 -10.13 -3.07
CA LEU A 91 0.53 -9.20 -2.02
C LEU A 91 -0.12 -9.95 -0.85
N ILE A 92 0.13 -9.49 0.37
CA ILE A 92 -0.54 -9.96 1.58
C ILE A 92 -1.42 -8.79 2.05
N LEU A 93 -2.74 -8.99 1.98
CA LEU A 93 -3.75 -8.01 2.41
C LEU A 93 -4.35 -8.41 3.77
#